data_AF-E0PGV2-F1
#
_entry.id   AF-E0PGV2-F1
#
_cell.length_a   1.000
_cell.length_b   1.000
_cell.length_c   1.000
_cell.angle_alpha   90.00
_cell.angle_beta   90.00
_cell.angle_gamma   90.00
#
_symmetry.space_group_name_H-M   'P 1'
#
loop_
_entity.id
_entity.type
_entity.pdbx_description
1 polymer ?
#
loop_
_entity_poly.entity_id
_entity_poly.type
_entity_poly.pdbx_seq_one_letter_code
_entity_poly.pdbx_strand_id
1 'polypeptide(L)'
;MPIAVSPLHDKDKSDVEGQKYKKPHYHVIYIAKNPVTADSVRKKIKLLLGEKSLAMVQIVLNVENTYLYLTHESKDAIAKKKHVYDKADIKLINNFDIDRYIVVDVETKNQVLKSLLQIIRAYSIPNVLDLHDFIEENGEDYGIDMNLFLSTIESKSSILRLYFDGAYQRSKRGE
;
A
#
# COMPACT_ATOMS: atom_id res chain seq x y z
N MET A 1 -10.46 -5.18 -15.11
CA MET A 1 -9.89 -5.38 -13.76
C MET A 1 -8.42 -5.05 -13.81
N PRO A 2 -7.91 -4.14 -12.96
CA PRO A 2 -6.49 -3.83 -12.90
C PRO A 2 -5.69 -5.10 -12.55
N ILE A 3 -4.70 -5.42 -13.39
CA ILE A 3 -3.85 -6.61 -13.24
C ILE A 3 -2.40 -6.23 -13.55
N ALA A 4 -1.46 -6.73 -12.75
CA ALA A 4 -0.04 -6.73 -13.09
C ALA A 4 0.42 -8.18 -13.32
N VAL A 5 1.12 -8.42 -14.41
CA VAL A 5 1.72 -9.73 -14.74
C VAL A 5 3.23 -9.58 -14.70
N SER A 6 3.91 -10.50 -14.02
CA SER A 6 5.37 -10.54 -13.98
C SER A 6 5.98 -10.70 -15.38
N PRO A 7 7.30 -10.50 -15.51
CA PRO A 7 8.07 -11.10 -16.59
C PRO A 7 7.85 -12.63 -16.63
N LEU A 8 8.31 -13.30 -17.69
CA LEU A 8 8.31 -14.76 -17.71
C LEU A 8 9.33 -15.28 -16.68
N HIS A 9 8.87 -16.04 -15.68
CA HIS A 9 9.74 -16.66 -14.69
C HIS A 9 10.26 -17.99 -15.20
N ASP A 10 11.41 -17.97 -15.88
CA ASP A 10 12.08 -19.12 -16.49
C ASP A 10 13.47 -19.43 -15.88
N LYS A 11 13.95 -18.59 -14.95
CA LYS A 11 15.27 -18.68 -14.31
C LYS A 11 15.19 -18.97 -12.80
N ASP A 12 14.01 -19.35 -12.33
CA ASP A 12 13.79 -19.74 -10.94
C ASP A 12 14.55 -21.02 -10.61
N LYS A 13 15.50 -20.95 -9.69
CA LYS A 13 16.30 -22.13 -9.26
C LYS A 13 15.37 -23.22 -8.72
N SER A 14 15.55 -24.43 -9.21
CA SER A 14 14.81 -25.60 -8.72
C SER A 14 15.55 -26.25 -7.56
N ASP A 15 14.80 -26.84 -6.63
CA ASP A 15 15.33 -27.63 -5.52
C ASP A 15 15.34 -29.13 -5.85
N VAL A 16 14.91 -29.50 -7.06
CA VAL A 16 14.82 -30.89 -7.54
C VAL A 16 16.14 -31.29 -8.22
N GLU A 17 16.72 -32.42 -7.77
CA GLU A 17 17.96 -32.96 -8.33
C GLU A 17 17.84 -33.23 -9.84
N GLY A 18 18.85 -32.81 -10.61
CA GLY A 18 18.86 -32.92 -12.08
C GLY A 18 18.05 -31.84 -12.82
N GLN A 19 17.32 -30.97 -12.12
CA GLN A 19 16.59 -29.86 -12.72
C GLN A 19 17.23 -28.53 -12.31
N LYS A 20 17.77 -27.76 -13.27
CA LYS A 20 18.39 -26.45 -12.96
C LYS A 20 17.35 -25.38 -12.63
N TYR A 21 16.29 -25.30 -13.43
CA TYR A 21 15.26 -24.27 -13.33
C TYR A 21 13.86 -24.87 -13.19
N LYS A 22 12.99 -24.21 -12.43
CA LYS A 22 11.57 -24.53 -12.33
C LYS A 22 10.89 -24.37 -13.69
N LYS A 23 9.70 -24.95 -13.85
CA LYS A 23 8.91 -24.81 -15.08
C LYS A 23 8.59 -23.31 -15.32
N PRO A 24 8.65 -22.82 -16.57
CA PRO A 24 8.29 -21.44 -16.89
C PRO A 24 6.87 -21.12 -16.42
N HIS A 25 6.70 -20.00 -15.73
CA HIS A 25 5.41 -19.57 -15.19
C HIS A 25 5.32 -18.04 -15.10
N TYR A 26 4.11 -17.55 -14.82
CA TYR A 26 3.85 -16.13 -14.55
C TYR A 26 3.28 -15.97 -13.16
N HIS A 27 3.68 -14.90 -12.49
CA HIS A 27 2.99 -14.37 -11.32
C HIS A 27 2.01 -13.28 -11.78
N VAL A 28 0.82 -13.25 -11.18
CA VAL A 28 -0.25 -12.32 -11.54
C VAL A 28 -0.83 -11.71 -10.28
N ILE A 29 -0.81 -10.38 -10.20
CA ILE A 29 -1.54 -9.61 -9.19
C ILE A 29 -2.87 -9.21 -9.82
N TYR A 30 -3.96 -9.64 -9.20
CA TYR A 30 -5.32 -9.32 -9.62
C TYR A 30 -6.00 -8.50 -8.54
N ILE A 31 -6.44 -7.28 -8.88
CA ILE A 31 -7.20 -6.44 -7.96
C ILE A 31 -8.67 -6.63 -8.26
N ALA A 32 -9.44 -7.18 -7.30
CA ALA A 32 -10.89 -7.30 -7.40
C ALA A 32 -11.57 -5.93 -7.17
N LYS A 33 -12.69 -5.66 -7.86
CA LYS A 33 -13.43 -4.39 -7.68
C LYS A 33 -14.14 -4.34 -6.33
N ASN A 34 -14.60 -5.50 -5.86
CA ASN A 34 -15.30 -5.68 -4.59
C ASN A 34 -14.63 -6.84 -3.83
N PRO A 35 -14.78 -6.90 -2.50
CA PRO A 35 -14.35 -8.05 -1.72
C PRO A 35 -14.99 -9.35 -2.23
N VAL A 36 -14.16 -10.33 -2.58
CA VAL A 36 -14.57 -11.64 -3.11
C VAL A 36 -13.68 -12.74 -2.55
N THR A 37 -14.12 -13.98 -2.62
CA THR A 37 -13.33 -15.14 -2.19
C THR A 37 -12.25 -15.51 -3.21
N ALA A 38 -11.14 -16.06 -2.74
CA ALA A 38 -10.08 -16.59 -3.61
C ALA A 38 -10.60 -17.65 -4.58
N ASP A 39 -11.54 -18.49 -4.13
CA ASP A 39 -12.19 -19.51 -4.96
C ASP A 39 -13.04 -18.92 -6.09
N SER A 40 -13.73 -17.80 -5.84
CA SER A 40 -14.47 -17.09 -6.89
C SER A 40 -13.53 -16.61 -8.00
N VAL A 41 -12.38 -16.03 -7.62
CA VAL A 41 -11.34 -15.60 -8.57
C VAL A 41 -10.76 -16.80 -9.32
N ARG A 42 -10.42 -17.89 -8.62
CA ARG A 42 -9.93 -19.14 -9.22
C ARG A 42 -10.89 -19.67 -10.28
N LYS A 43 -12.18 -19.78 -9.96
CA LYS A 43 -13.22 -20.25 -10.90
C LYS A 43 -13.31 -19.34 -12.12
N LYS A 44 -13.31 -18.02 -11.91
CA LYS A 44 -13.37 -17.02 -13.00
C LYS A 44 -12.21 -17.17 -13.98
N ILE A 45 -10.98 -17.32 -13.49
CA ILE A 45 -9.81 -17.47 -14.36
C ILE A 45 -9.79 -18.84 -15.05
N LYS A 46 -10.17 -19.93 -14.37
CA LYS A 46 -10.31 -21.26 -14.99
C LYS A 46 -11.33 -21.29 -16.12
N LEU A 47 -12.47 -20.62 -15.95
CA LEU A 47 -13.48 -20.49 -17.01
C LEU A 47 -12.95 -19.71 -18.22
N LEU A 48 -12.07 -18.73 -17.99
CA LEU A 48 -11.51 -17.88 -19.05
C LEU A 48 -10.36 -18.54 -19.81
N LEU A 49 -9.47 -19.23 -19.11
CA LEU A 49 -8.19 -19.72 -19.65
C LEU A 49 -8.06 -21.26 -19.66
N GLY A 50 -9.08 -21.97 -19.16
CA GLY A 50 -9.11 -23.43 -19.05
C GLY A 50 -8.79 -23.95 -17.65
N GLU A 51 -9.19 -25.21 -17.38
CA GLU A 51 -9.14 -25.82 -16.05
C GLU A 51 -7.74 -25.94 -15.44
N LYS A 52 -6.70 -26.02 -16.27
CA LYS A 52 -5.29 -26.17 -15.86
C LYS A 52 -4.48 -24.88 -15.95
N SER A 53 -5.14 -23.73 -16.12
CA SER A 53 -4.49 -22.43 -16.37
C SER A 53 -3.76 -21.82 -15.17
N LEU A 54 -4.15 -22.18 -13.94
CA LEU A 54 -3.56 -21.61 -12.72
C LEU A 54 -3.31 -22.67 -11.66
N ALA A 55 -2.23 -22.51 -10.90
CA ALA A 55 -1.83 -23.44 -9.85
C ALA A 55 -2.53 -23.12 -8.52
N MET A 56 -2.42 -21.88 -8.03
CA MET A 56 -2.95 -21.45 -6.73
C MET A 56 -3.31 -19.97 -6.76
N VAL A 57 -4.33 -19.59 -5.99
CA VAL A 57 -4.69 -18.18 -5.74
C VAL A 57 -4.43 -17.91 -4.27
N GLN A 58 -3.78 -16.79 -3.97
CA GLN A 58 -3.47 -16.35 -2.61
C GLN A 58 -4.04 -14.96 -2.37
N ILE A 59 -4.51 -14.70 -1.15
CA ILE A 59 -4.89 -13.36 -0.72
C ILE A 59 -3.60 -12.61 -0.38
N VAL A 60 -3.46 -11.41 -0.95
CA VAL A 60 -2.29 -10.54 -0.74
C VAL A 60 -2.56 -9.61 0.44
N LEU A 61 -1.63 -9.56 1.39
CA LEU A 61 -1.70 -8.67 2.56
C LEU A 61 -0.99 -7.33 2.32
N ASN A 62 0.13 -7.35 1.59
CA ASN A 62 0.90 -6.16 1.23
C ASN A 62 1.14 -6.17 -0.28
N VAL A 63 0.44 -5.28 -1.00
CA VAL A 63 0.45 -5.21 -2.46
C VAL A 63 1.81 -4.76 -2.99
N GLU A 64 2.45 -3.79 -2.33
CA GLU A 64 3.77 -3.26 -2.69
C GLU A 64 4.82 -4.39 -2.69
N ASN A 65 4.89 -5.15 -1.59
CA ASN A 65 5.85 -6.24 -1.45
C ASN A 65 5.58 -7.36 -2.46
N THR A 66 4.31 -7.67 -2.76
CA THR A 66 3.95 -8.66 -3.79
C THR A 66 4.29 -8.15 -5.20
N TYR A 67 4.14 -6.85 -5.46
CA TYR A 67 4.52 -6.24 -6.74
C TYR A 67 6.03 -6.30 -6.96
N LEU A 68 6.84 -5.93 -5.96
CA LEU A 68 8.30 -6.09 -6.01
C LEU A 68 8.72 -7.56 -6.15
N TYR A 69 7.93 -8.50 -5.62
CA TYR A 69 8.19 -9.92 -5.78
C TYR A 69 8.03 -10.41 -7.23
N LEU A 70 7.26 -9.70 -8.08
CA LEU A 70 7.13 -10.03 -9.52
C LEU A 70 8.47 -10.02 -10.25
N THR A 71 9.45 -9.24 -9.80
CA THR A 71 10.81 -9.17 -10.35
C THR A 71 11.88 -9.68 -9.38
N HIS A 72 11.47 -10.27 -8.25
CA HIS A 72 12.35 -10.68 -7.15
C HIS A 72 13.16 -9.56 -6.49
N GLU A 73 12.60 -8.36 -6.46
CA GLU A 73 13.19 -7.19 -5.78
C GLU A 73 12.56 -6.92 -4.42
N SER A 74 11.66 -7.78 -3.95
CA SER A 74 11.15 -7.68 -2.58
C SER A 74 12.23 -8.07 -1.57
N LYS A 75 12.11 -7.55 -0.34
CA LYS A 75 13.09 -7.76 0.74
C LYS A 75 13.42 -9.26 0.94
N ASP A 76 12.40 -10.11 0.94
CA ASP A 76 12.56 -11.56 1.10
C ASP A 76 13.24 -12.23 -0.10
N ALA A 77 12.89 -11.82 -1.33
CA ALA A 77 13.49 -12.37 -2.54
C ALA A 77 14.98 -12.01 -2.67
N ILE A 78 15.34 -10.79 -2.29
CA ILE A 78 16.74 -10.33 -2.20
C ILE A 78 17.49 -11.12 -1.13
N ALA A 79 16.92 -11.27 0.07
CA ALA A 79 17.53 -12.05 1.15
C ALA A 79 17.80 -13.51 0.74
N LYS A 80 16.90 -14.09 -0.06
CA LYS A 80 17.02 -15.44 -0.64
C LYS A 80 17.86 -15.49 -1.92
N LYS A 81 18.43 -14.37 -2.38
CA LYS A 81 19.25 -14.25 -3.59
C LYS A 81 18.58 -14.89 -4.82
N LYS A 82 17.28 -14.63 -4.99
CA LYS A 82 16.52 -15.08 -6.17
C LYS A 82 16.99 -14.32 -7.41
N HIS A 83 16.75 -14.90 -8.59
CA HIS A 83 17.09 -14.25 -9.86
C HIS A 83 16.23 -13.00 -10.07
N VAL A 84 16.85 -11.84 -10.28
CA VAL A 84 16.15 -10.58 -10.55
C VAL A 84 15.76 -10.49 -12.02
N TYR A 85 14.49 -10.18 -12.29
CA TYR A 85 13.95 -10.01 -13.65
C TYR A 85 13.80 -8.52 -13.99
N ASP A 86 13.68 -8.20 -15.28
CA ASP A 86 13.54 -6.81 -15.74
C ASP A 86 12.13 -6.27 -15.45
N LYS A 87 12.05 -5.05 -14.92
CA LYS A 87 10.78 -4.34 -14.68
C LYS A 87 10.09 -3.96 -15.98
N ALA A 88 10.85 -3.74 -17.06
CA ALA A 88 10.30 -3.38 -18.37
C ALA A 88 9.39 -4.48 -18.95
N ASP A 89 9.59 -5.73 -18.52
CA ASP A 89 8.79 -6.88 -18.95
C ASP A 89 7.50 -7.08 -18.14
N ILE A 90 7.25 -6.26 -17.11
CA ILE A 90 5.99 -6.28 -16.36
C ILE A 90 4.86 -5.81 -17.30
N LYS A 91 3.79 -6.58 -17.39
CA LYS A 91 2.61 -6.21 -18.19
C LYS A 91 1.53 -5.65 -17.27
N LEU A 92 1.23 -4.37 -17.47
CA LEU A 92 0.17 -3.66 -16.76
C LEU A 92 -1.11 -3.67 -17.61
N ILE A 93 -2.19 -4.21 -17.07
CA ILE A 93 -3.47 -4.40 -17.77
C ILE A 93 -4.56 -3.58 -17.08
N ASN A 94 -5.41 -2.93 -17.87
CA ASN A 94 -6.53 -2.10 -17.40
C ASN A 94 -6.09 -1.00 -16.43
N ASN A 95 -5.04 -0.25 -16.79
CA ASN A 95 -4.51 0.87 -16.00
C ASN A 95 -4.17 0.47 -14.56
N PHE A 96 -3.58 -0.72 -14.38
CA PHE A 96 -2.96 -1.05 -13.10
C PHE A 96 -1.86 -0.04 -12.81
N ASP A 97 -1.90 0.48 -11.59
CA ASP A 97 -1.00 1.52 -11.09
C ASP A 97 -0.75 1.20 -9.61
N ILE A 98 0.49 0.86 -9.28
CA ILE A 98 0.85 0.35 -7.95
C ILE A 98 0.63 1.41 -6.87
N ASP A 99 0.83 2.69 -7.21
CA ASP A 99 0.74 3.81 -6.27
C ASP A 99 -0.68 3.95 -5.70
N ARG A 100 -1.70 3.50 -6.44
CA ARG A 100 -3.10 3.48 -5.97
C ARG A 100 -3.38 2.42 -4.90
N TYR A 101 -2.47 1.47 -4.72
CA TYR A 101 -2.64 0.32 -3.83
C TYR A 101 -1.63 0.31 -2.67
N ILE A 102 -0.70 1.27 -2.65
CA ILE A 102 0.13 1.54 -1.48
C ILE A 102 -0.70 2.39 -0.53
N VAL A 103 -1.19 1.77 0.55
CA VAL A 103 -2.02 2.43 1.55
C VAL A 103 -1.27 2.46 2.87
N VAL A 104 -1.23 3.64 3.50
CA VAL A 104 -0.74 3.80 4.87
C VAL A 104 -1.64 2.96 5.80
N ASP A 105 -1.04 2.07 6.57
CA ASP A 105 -1.77 1.19 7.46
C ASP A 105 -2.51 1.97 8.57
N VAL A 106 -3.55 1.33 9.11
CA VAL A 106 -4.45 1.95 10.09
C VAL A 106 -3.72 2.31 11.38
N GLU A 107 -2.72 1.53 11.79
CA GLU A 107 -1.97 1.79 13.02
C GLU A 107 -1.11 3.04 12.86
N THR A 108 -0.37 3.16 11.76
CA THR A 108 0.40 4.37 11.41
C THR A 108 -0.50 5.59 11.37
N LYS A 109 -1.65 5.54 10.68
CA LYS A 109 -2.62 6.65 10.67
C LYS A 109 -3.11 7.02 12.06
N ASN A 110 -3.33 6.03 12.94
CA ASN A 110 -3.76 6.29 14.32
C ASN A 110 -2.64 6.92 15.17
N GLN A 111 -1.38 6.53 14.96
CA GLN A 111 -0.22 7.13 15.62
C GLN A 111 -0.05 8.59 15.17
N VAL A 112 -0.07 8.84 13.87
CA VAL A 112 -0.02 10.20 13.30
C VAL A 112 -1.16 11.06 13.81
N LEU A 113 -2.40 10.53 13.84
CA LEU A 113 -3.54 11.27 14.39
C LEU A 113 -3.28 11.70 15.84
N LYS A 114 -2.70 10.84 16.68
CA LYS A 114 -2.36 11.22 18.07
C LYS A 114 -1.33 12.35 18.10
N SER A 115 -0.30 12.29 17.25
CA SER A 115 0.70 13.35 17.12
C SER A 115 0.07 14.67 16.68
N LEU A 116 -0.80 14.66 15.66
CA LEU A 116 -1.52 15.85 15.20
C LEU A 116 -2.38 16.47 16.32
N LEU A 117 -3.10 15.65 17.07
CA LEU A 117 -3.91 16.11 18.21
C LEU A 117 -3.05 16.71 19.33
N GLN A 118 -1.83 16.19 19.54
CA GLN A 118 -0.87 16.76 20.48
C GLN A 118 -0.32 18.09 19.99
N ILE A 119 0.03 18.20 18.70
CA ILE A 119 0.49 19.44 18.05
C ILE A 119 -0.58 20.52 18.19
N ILE A 120 -1.85 20.23 17.85
CA ILE A 120 -2.96 21.17 18.00
C ILE A 120 -3.05 21.70 19.44
N ARG A 121 -2.91 20.81 20.43
CA ARG A 121 -2.97 21.20 21.85
C ARG A 121 -1.75 22.00 22.31
N ALA A 122 -0.56 21.67 21.84
CA ALA A 122 0.70 22.29 22.26
C ALA A 122 0.86 23.69 21.67
N TYR A 123 0.54 23.85 20.39
CA TYR A 123 0.70 25.10 19.64
C TYR A 123 -0.58 25.91 19.55
N SER A 124 -1.67 25.45 20.17
CA SER A 124 -3.00 26.10 20.17
C SER A 124 -3.52 26.40 18.76
N ILE A 125 -3.35 25.44 17.85
CA ILE A 125 -3.74 25.57 16.44
C ILE A 125 -5.27 25.59 16.33
N PRO A 126 -5.89 26.70 15.88
CA PRO A 126 -7.32 26.88 15.97
C PRO A 126 -8.11 26.32 14.78
N ASN A 127 -7.45 25.92 13.69
CA ASN A 127 -8.14 25.44 12.49
C ASN A 127 -7.22 24.55 11.61
N VAL A 128 -7.79 23.99 10.55
CA VAL A 128 -7.07 23.06 9.65
C VAL A 128 -6.04 23.72 8.74
N LEU A 129 -6.22 25.01 8.39
CA LEU A 129 -5.25 25.76 7.58
C LEU A 129 -3.98 25.99 8.39
N ASP A 130 -4.12 26.49 9.61
CA ASP A 130 -2.98 26.70 10.52
C ASP A 130 -2.27 25.37 10.85
N LEU A 131 -3.02 24.25 10.91
CA LEU A 131 -2.42 22.92 11.05
C LEU A 131 -1.66 22.50 9.79
N HIS A 132 -2.21 22.80 8.61
CA HIS A 132 -1.56 22.50 7.34
C HIS A 132 -0.23 23.25 7.24
N ASP A 133 -0.23 24.57 7.47
CA ASP A 133 0.96 25.42 7.43
C ASP A 133 2.02 24.92 8.44
N PHE A 134 1.58 24.55 9.65
CA PHE A 134 2.49 23.97 10.66
C PHE A 134 3.17 22.69 10.17
N ILE A 135 2.44 21.78 9.53
CA ILE A 135 3.01 20.51 9.03
C ILE A 135 3.86 20.74 7.77
N GLU A 136 3.52 21.72 6.94
CA GLU A 136 4.36 22.10 5.79
C GLU A 136 5.74 22.61 6.25
N GLU A 137 5.79 23.38 7.32
CA GLU A 137 7.04 23.93 7.86
C GLU A 137 7.80 22.95 8.78
N ASN A 138 7.09 22.16 9.59
CA ASN A 138 7.68 21.41 10.71
C ASN A 138 7.40 19.89 10.64
N GLY A 139 6.69 19.40 9.63
CA GLY A 139 6.20 18.02 9.58
C GLY A 139 7.31 16.97 9.65
N GLU A 140 8.47 17.25 9.05
CA GLU A 140 9.64 16.35 9.05
C GLU A 140 10.12 16.02 10.47
N ASP A 141 10.11 17.00 11.39
CA ASP A 141 10.53 16.82 12.79
C ASP A 141 9.62 15.84 13.55
N TYR A 142 8.38 15.67 13.08
CA TYR A 142 7.41 14.72 13.62
C TYR A 142 7.30 13.44 12.81
N GLY A 143 8.07 13.29 11.73
CA GLY A 143 7.96 12.17 10.78
C GLY A 143 6.63 12.15 10.03
N ILE A 144 6.04 13.33 9.78
CA ILE A 144 4.75 13.49 9.11
C ILE A 144 4.97 14.26 7.81
N ASP A 145 4.98 13.53 6.68
CA ASP A 145 4.90 14.17 5.36
C ASP A 145 3.46 14.58 5.01
N MET A 146 3.32 15.36 3.93
CA MET A 146 2.04 15.94 3.54
C MET A 146 1.01 14.91 3.06
N ASN A 147 1.45 13.83 2.40
CA ASN A 147 0.55 12.76 2.00
C ASN A 147 0.06 11.96 3.21
N LEU A 148 0.94 11.71 4.17
CA LEU A 148 0.61 11.05 5.43
C LEU A 148 -0.37 11.88 6.25
N PHE A 149 -0.15 13.19 6.33
CA PHE A 149 -1.08 14.14 6.94
C PHE A 149 -2.47 14.09 6.30
N LEU A 150 -2.56 14.35 4.99
CA LEU A 150 -3.83 14.40 4.26
C LEU A 150 -4.59 13.07 4.34
N SER A 151 -3.89 11.95 4.16
CA SER A 151 -4.50 10.62 4.23
C SER A 151 -4.93 10.22 5.65
N THR A 152 -4.36 10.83 6.69
CA THR A 152 -4.73 10.61 8.09
C THR A 152 -5.99 11.39 8.46
N ILE A 153 -6.12 12.63 8.01
CA ILE A 153 -7.23 13.51 8.39
C ILE A 153 -8.52 13.27 7.59
N GLU A 154 -8.44 12.63 6.42
CA GLU A 154 -9.55 12.40 5.46
C GLU A 154 -10.86 11.92 6.11
N SER A 155 -10.77 11.03 7.11
CA SER A 155 -11.93 10.46 7.81
C SER A 155 -12.08 10.90 9.27
N LYS A 156 -11.32 11.92 9.70
CA LYS A 156 -11.19 12.32 11.12
C LYS A 156 -11.66 13.75 11.40
N SER A 157 -12.48 14.32 10.51
CA SER A 157 -13.00 15.68 10.61
C SER A 157 -13.67 15.99 11.96
N SER A 158 -14.47 15.08 12.51
CA SER A 158 -15.21 15.31 13.77
C SER A 158 -14.29 15.53 14.98
N ILE A 159 -13.25 14.71 15.17
CA ILE A 159 -12.35 14.85 16.31
C ILE A 159 -11.43 16.06 16.15
N LEU A 160 -10.97 16.33 14.92
CA LEU A 160 -10.17 17.51 14.62
C LEU A 160 -10.95 18.79 14.92
N ARG A 161 -12.23 18.86 14.49
CA ARG A 161 -13.10 19.98 14.80
C ARG A 161 -13.22 20.25 16.31
N LEU A 162 -13.42 19.21 17.13
CA LEU A 162 -13.49 19.38 18.59
C LEU A 162 -12.19 19.95 19.19
N TYR A 163 -11.03 19.54 18.66
CA TYR A 163 -9.74 20.05 19.11
C TYR A 163 -9.50 21.49 18.67
N PHE A 164 -9.86 21.82 17.42
CA PHE A 164 -9.82 23.18 16.89
C PHE A 164 -10.74 24.13 17.67
N ASP A 165 -11.99 23.74 17.91
CA ASP A 165 -12.94 24.51 18.73
C ASP A 165 -12.39 24.73 20.15
N GLY A 166 -11.79 23.69 20.74
CA GLY A 166 -11.15 23.79 22.05
C GLY A 166 -9.92 24.71 22.07
N ALA A 167 -9.09 24.67 21.04
CA ALA A 167 -7.93 25.54 20.89
C ALA A 167 -8.35 27.01 20.70
N TYR A 168 -9.33 27.26 19.83
CA TYR A 168 -9.91 28.58 19.61
C TYR A 168 -10.54 29.17 20.88
N GLN A 169 -11.32 28.37 21.63
CA GLN A 169 -11.89 28.84 22.90
C GLN A 169 -10.83 29.13 23.95
N ARG A 170 -9.71 28.40 23.97
CA ARG A 170 -8.60 28.64 24.90
C ARG A 170 -7.86 29.94 24.59
N SER A 171 -7.61 30.24 23.31
CA SER A 171 -6.95 31.49 22.93
C SER A 171 -7.75 32.72 23.36
N LYS A 172 -9.09 32.60 23.40
CA LYS A 172 -10.01 33.64 23.87
C LYS A 172 -10.23 33.72 25.39
N ARG A 173 -9.68 32.81 26.20
CA ARG A 173 -9.84 32.85 27.67
C ARG A 173 -8.90 33.85 28.37
N GLY A 174 -7.91 34.40 27.67
CA GLY A 174 -6.95 35.37 28.20
C GLY A 174 -7.05 36.77 27.59
N GLU A 175 -8.04 37.01 26.72
CA GLU A 175 -8.47 38.33 26.24
C GLU A 175 -9.62 38.85 27.13
#